data_AF-A0A959UNC9-F1
#
_entry.id   AF-A0A959UNC9-F1
#
_cell.length_a   1.000
_cell.length_b   1.000
_cell.length_c   1.000
_cell.angle_alpha   90.00
_cell.angle_beta   90.00
_cell.angle_gamma   90.00
#
_symmetry.space_group_name_H-M   'P 1'
#
loop_
_entity.id
_entity.type
_entity.pdbx_description
1 polymer ?
#
loop_
_entity_poly.entity_id
_entity_poly.type
_entity_poly.pdbx_seq_one_letter_code
_entity_poly.pdbx_strand_id
1 'polypeptide(L)' 'MGHTSLHAELASGDLIESSHLGVYGVVLKPPFIKPARAIMSLRENGGFTVVKRMEVLNDIMATYQW' A
#
# COMPACT_ATOMS: atom_id res chain seq x y z
N MET A 1 -22.76 -5.02 11.55
CA MET A 1 -21.39 -5.19 11.04
C MET A 1 -21.17 -6.68 10.84
N GLY A 2 -21.31 -7.17 9.61
CA GLY A 2 -21.15 -8.59 9.30
C GLY A 2 -19.68 -8.90 9.08
N HIS A 3 -19.12 -9.79 9.90
CA HIS A 3 -17.86 -10.45 9.57
C HIS A 3 -18.19 -11.63 8.65
N THR A 4 -18.04 -11.43 7.34
CA THR A 4 -18.12 -12.53 6.38
C THR A 4 -16.78 -13.24 6.39
N SER A 5 -16.71 -14.46 6.92
CA SER A 5 -15.57 -15.34 6.69
C SER A 5 -15.58 -15.77 5.23
N LEU A 6 -14.47 -15.51 4.53
CA LEU A 6 -14.24 -16.05 3.19
C LEU A 6 -14.01 -17.57 3.34
N HIS A 7 -14.88 -18.37 2.73
CA HIS A 7 -14.78 -19.83 2.71
C HIS A 7 -14.29 -20.32 1.34
N ALA A 8 -13.12 -19.83 0.91
CA ALA A 8 -12.45 -20.22 -0.32
C ALA A 8 -10.95 -20.39 -0.06
N GLU A 9 -10.29 -21.26 -0.83
CA GLU A 9 -8.82 -21.34 -0.81
C GLU A 9 -8.23 -20.15 -1.57
N LEU A 10 -7.24 -19.50 -0.96
CA LEU A 10 -6.49 -18.44 -1.60
C LEU A 10 -5.44 -19.03 -2.55
N ALA A 11 -5.34 -18.45 -3.74
CA ALA A 11 -4.35 -18.82 -4.74
C ALA A 11 -3.37 -17.67 -5.01
N SER A 12 -2.24 -18.00 -5.64
CA SER A 12 -1.31 -16.98 -6.11
C SER A 12 -1.96 -16.11 -7.18
N GLY A 13 -1.94 -14.79 -6.99
CA GLY A 13 -2.57 -13.82 -7.89
C GLY A 13 -3.83 -13.18 -7.34
N ASP A 14 -4.41 -13.73 -6.25
CA ASP A 14 -5.59 -13.14 -5.62
C ASP A 14 -5.29 -11.78 -4.97
N LEU A 15 -6.28 -10.88 -5.03
CA LEU A 15 -6.23 -9.58 -4.38
C LEU A 15 -6.92 -9.64 -3.02
N ILE A 16 -6.21 -9.19 -1.98
CA ILE A 16 -6.77 -8.98 -0.65
C ILE A 16 -6.96 -7.48 -0.44
N GLU A 17 -8.20 -7.06 -0.21
CA GLU A 17 -8.53 -5.69 0.15
C GLU A 17 -8.67 -5.55 1.67
N SER A 18 -8.07 -4.49 2.21
CA SER A 18 -8.22 -4.12 3.62
C SER A 18 -8.67 -2.67 3.70
N SER A 19 -9.78 -2.45 4.40
CA SER A 19 -10.34 -1.13 4.66
C SER A 19 -9.76 -0.52 5.95
N HIS A 20 -10.05 0.77 6.19
CA HIS A 20 -9.66 1.50 7.41
C HIS A 20 -8.15 1.69 7.63
N LEU A 21 -7.35 1.67 6.56
CA LEU A 21 -5.88 1.86 6.61
C LEU A 21 -5.42 3.32 6.46
N GLY A 22 -6.35 4.28 6.44
CA GLY A 22 -6.03 5.69 6.17
C GLY A 22 -5.25 6.39 7.29
N VAL A 23 -5.35 5.90 8.53
CA VAL A 23 -4.74 6.51 9.71
C VAL A 23 -3.47 5.73 10.08
N TYR A 24 -2.33 6.42 10.09
CA TYR A 24 -0.98 5.90 10.39
C TYR A 24 -0.43 4.78 9.50
N GLY A 25 -1.24 4.10 8.68
CA GLY A 25 -0.77 3.07 7.75
C GLY A 25 0.15 3.56 6.63
N VAL A 26 0.10 4.87 6.33
CA VAL A 26 0.96 5.51 5.31
C VAL A 26 2.27 6.04 5.91
N VAL A 27 2.19 6.63 7.11
CA VAL A 27 3.30 7.41 7.70
C VAL A 27 4.21 6.52 8.54
N LEU A 28 3.65 5.57 9.29
CA LEU A 28 4.42 4.65 10.13
C LEU A 28 4.87 3.46 9.30
N LYS A 29 5.88 3.67 8.44
CA LYS A 29 6.53 2.57 7.72
C LYS A 29 7.79 2.10 8.47
N PRO A 30 8.01 0.77 8.60
CA PRO A 30 9.28 0.26 9.10
C PRO A 30 10.41 0.73 8.18
N PRO A 31 11.50 1.31 8.70
CA PRO A 31 12.47 2.04 7.89
C PRO A 31 13.28 1.20 6.89
N PHE A 32 13.25 -0.14 6.95
CA PHE A 32 14.21 -0.98 6.19
C PHE A 32 13.65 -2.22 5.50
N ILE A 33 12.39 -2.61 5.74
CA ILE A 33 11.92 -3.95 5.32
C ILE A 33 11.36 -3.95 3.90
N LYS A 34 10.60 -2.91 3.51
CA LYS A 34 10.04 -2.78 2.14
C LYS A 34 9.89 -1.31 1.74
N PRO A 35 10.06 -0.97 0.44
CA PRO A 35 9.73 0.35 -0.05
C PRO A 35 8.27 0.70 0.22
N ALA A 36 7.99 1.98 0.50
CA ALA A 36 6.61 2.43 0.63
C ALA A 36 5.84 2.19 -0.68
N ARG A 37 4.62 1.68 -0.55
CA ARG A 37 3.72 1.40 -1.67
C ARG A 37 3.29 2.70 -2.36
N ALA A 38 2.86 2.60 -3.62
CA ALA A 38 2.19 3.70 -4.29
C ALA A 38 0.85 4.01 -3.62
N ILE A 39 0.47 5.29 -3.62
CA ILE A 39 -0.83 5.76 -3.15
C ILE A 39 -1.56 6.35 -4.34
N MET A 40 -2.76 5.85 -4.59
CA MET A 40 -3.62 6.31 -5.67
C MET A 40 -4.89 6.92 -5.09
N SER A 41 -5.34 8.01 -5.69
CA SER A 41 -6.66 8.60 -5.46
C SER A 41 -7.61 8.15 -6.57
N LEU A 42 -8.77 7.63 -6.19
CA LEU A 42 -9.88 7.35 -7.10
C LEU A 42 -10.62 8.66 -7.40
N ARG A 43 -10.74 9.00 -8.68
CA ARG A 43 -11.50 10.16 -9.16
C ARG A 43 -12.98 9.80 -9.26
N GLU A 44 -13.85 10.82 -9.23
CA GLU A 44 -15.30 10.66 -9.42
C GLU A 44 -15.67 9.96 -10.73
N ASN A 45 -14.84 10.12 -11.77
CA ASN A 45 -15.04 9.48 -13.07
C ASN A 45 -14.51 8.03 -13.14
N GLY A 46 -14.10 7.42 -12.03
CA GLY A 46 -13.55 6.07 -11.96
C GLY A 46 -12.08 5.95 -12.37
N GLY A 47 -11.44 7.04 -12.79
CA GLY A 47 -10.00 7.06 -13.07
C GLY A 47 -9.15 7.13 -11.79
N PHE A 48 -7.86 6.86 -11.91
CA PHE A 48 -6.92 6.96 -10.79
C PHE A 48 -5.88 8.07 -11.01
N THR A 49 -5.44 8.69 -9.92
CA THR A 49 -4.26 9.58 -9.91
C THR A 49 -3.24 9.07 -8.92
N VAL A 50 -1.97 8.98 -9.33
CA VAL A 50 -0.88 8.67 -8.40
C VAL A 50 -0.64 9.90 -7.52
N VAL A 51 -0.92 9.77 -6.22
CA VAL A 51 -0.66 10.81 -5.21
C VAL A 51 0.76 10.67 -4.66
N LYS A 52 1.23 9.43 -4.50
CA LYS A 52 2.61 9.11 -4.12
C LYS A 52 3.09 7.93 -4.96
N ARG A 53 4.24 8.08 -5.62
CA ARG A 53 4.87 6.95 -6.32
C ARG A 53 5.39 5.91 -5.33
N MET A 54 5.49 4.66 -5.79
CA MET A 54 6.20 3.61 -5.05
C MET A 54 7.66 4.04 -4.85
N GLU A 55 8.18 3.80 -3.66
CA GLU A 55 9.61 3.98 -3.38
C GLU A 55 10.42 2.88 -4.07
N VAL A 56 11.64 3.21 -4.47
CA VAL A 56 12.64 2.28 -4.96
C VAL A 56 13.82 2.24 -4.00
N LEU A 57 14.74 1.29 -4.17
CA LEU A 57 15.91 1.13 -3.31
C LEU A 57 16.68 2.45 -3.13
N ASN A 58 16.87 3.21 -4.20
CA ASN A 58 17.58 4.50 -4.12
C ASN A 58 16.90 5.51 -3.20
N ASP A 59 15.58 5.51 -3.08
CA ASP A 59 14.87 6.41 -2.16
C ASP A 59 15.15 6.06 -0.70
N ILE A 60 15.31 4.76 -0.40
CA ILE A 60 15.64 4.25 0.93
C ILE A 60 17.11 4.57 1.25
N MET A 61 17.99 4.35 0.27
CA MET A 61 19.44 4.51 0.46
C MET A 61 19.88 5.98 0.47
N ALA A 62 19.06 6.91 -0.03
CA ALA A 62 19.39 8.34 -0.11
C ALA A 62 19.67 9.00 1.26
N THR A 63 19.25 8.38 2.37
CA THR A 63 19.48 8.91 3.72
C THR A 63 20.77 8.40 4.37
N TYR A 64 21.51 7.50 3.70
CA TYR A 64 22.76 6.94 4.21
C TYR A 64 23.95 7.73 3.65
N GLN A 65 24.96 7.94 4.49
CA GLN A 65 26.27 8.45 4.08
C GLN A 65 27.29 7.30 4.19
N TRP A 66 28.23 7.26 3.24
CA TRP A 66 29.31 6.26 3.16
C TRP A 66 30.66 6.93 3.34
#